data_AF-A0A435XW20-F1
#
_entry.id   AF-A0A435XW20-F1
#
_cell.length_a   1.000
_cell.length_b   1.000
_cell.length_c   1.000
_cell.angle_alpha   90.00
_cell.angle_beta   90.00
_cell.angle_gamma   90.00
#
_symmetry.space_group_name_H-M   'P 1'
#
loop_
_entity.id
_entity.type
_entity.pdbx_description
1 polymer ?
#
loop_
_entity_poly.entity_id
_entity_poly.type
_entity_poly.pdbx_seq_one_letter_code
_entity_poly.pdbx_strand_id
1 'polypeptide(L)' 'QQGRIGEPEEVARAALYLASDESSFVNGTHLFVDNGFTAM' A
#
# COMPACT_ATOMS: atom_id res chain seq x y z
N GLN A 1 -5.05 5.31 -12.92
CA GLN A 1 -4.32 6.37 -13.65
C GLN A 1 -2.87 6.32 -13.21
N GLN A 2 -1.96 6.03 -14.13
CA GLN A 2 -0.51 6.03 -13.86
C GLN A 2 0.01 7.48 -13.94
N GLY A 3 0.98 7.85 -13.09
CA GLY A 3 1.65 9.16 -13.12
C GLY A 3 1.04 10.29 -12.27
N ARG A 4 0.09 9.99 -11.37
CA ARG A 4 -0.39 10.96 -10.38
C ARG A 4 0.32 10.82 -9.04
N ILE A 5 0.37 11.92 -8.28
CA ILE A 5 0.72 11.88 -6.86
C ILE A 5 -0.41 11.19 -6.08
N GLY A 6 -0.02 10.37 -5.10
CA GLY A 6 -0.93 9.67 -4.20
C GLY A 6 -1.55 10.63 -3.20
N GLU A 7 -2.79 10.35 -2.81
CA GLU A 7 -3.46 11.05 -1.70
C GLU A 7 -3.15 10.34 -0.38
N PRO A 8 -3.09 11.06 0.76
CA PRO A 8 -2.80 10.46 2.06
C PRO A 8 -3.68 9.26 2.42
N GLU A 9 -4.95 9.28 2.00
CA GLU A 9 -5.91 8.22 2.30
C GLU A 9 -5.56 6.89 1.62
N GLU A 10 -4.75 6.90 0.56
CA GLU A 10 -4.27 5.67 -0.09
C GLU A 10 -3.30 4.92 0.82
N VAL A 11 -2.37 5.64 1.45
CA VAL A 11 -1.45 5.06 2.45
C VAL A 11 -2.24 4.62 3.67
N ALA A 12 -3.20 5.43 4.13
CA ALA A 12 -4.03 5.08 5.29
C ALA A 12 -4.81 3.77 5.08
N ARG A 13 -5.39 3.56 3.90
CA ARG A 13 -6.09 2.29 3.58
C ARG A 13 -5.16 1.10 3.54
N ALA A 14 -3.94 1.25 3.01
CA ALA A 14 -2.95 0.17 3.02
C ALA A 14 -2.50 -0.17 4.44
N ALA A 15 -2.30 0.84 5.29
CA ALA A 15 -2.00 0.66 6.71
C ALA A 15 -3.16 -0.02 7.46
N LEU A 16 -4.41 0.37 7.19
CA LEU A 16 -5.59 -0.26 7.75
C LEU A 16 -5.71 -1.74 7.34
N TYR A 17 -5.43 -2.06 6.08
CA TYR A 17 -5.37 -3.45 5.62
C TYR A 17 -4.32 -4.26 6.40
N LEU A 18 -3.09 -3.75 6.52
CA LEU A 18 -2.02 -4.44 7.25
C LEU A 18 -2.29 -4.57 8.77
N ALA A 19 -3.13 -3.70 9.31
CA ALA A 19 -3.55 -3.73 10.71
C ALA A 19 -4.81 -4.58 10.94
N SER A 20 -5.47 -5.07 9.89
CA SER A 20 -6.72 -5.83 9.99
C SER A 20 -6.47 -7.35 9.93
N ASP A 21 -7.48 -8.11 10.29
CA ASP A 21 -7.44 -9.59 10.17
C ASP A 21 -7.37 -10.06 8.71
N GLU A 22 -7.69 -9.18 7.74
CA GLU A 22 -7.62 -9.50 6.31
C GLU A 22 -6.18 -9.75 5.83
N SER A 23 -5.18 -9.27 6.57
CA SER A 23 -3.76 -9.54 6.30
C SER A 23 -3.16 -10.60 7.22
N SER A 24 -3.97 -11.46 7.84
CA SER A 24 -3.53 -12.45 8.86
C SER A 24 -2.38 -13.39 8.45
N PHE A 25 -2.16 -13.61 7.15
CA PHE A 25 -1.05 -14.42 6.63
C PHE A 25 0.00 -13.61 5.83
N VAL A 26 -0.10 -12.29 5.83
CA VAL A 26 0.83 -11.40 5.13
C VAL A 26 1.81 -10.82 6.16
N ASN A 27 3.05 -11.29 6.13
CA ASN A 27 4.13 -10.79 7.00
C ASN A 27 5.47 -10.74 6.24
N GLY A 28 6.44 -10.03 6.82
CA GLY A 28 7.81 -9.96 6.28
C GLY A 28 7.92 -9.32 4.89
N THR A 29 6.95 -8.50 4.49
CA THR A 29 6.86 -7.92 3.15
C THR A 29 6.72 -6.40 3.18
N HIS A 30 7.03 -5.76 2.07
CA HIS A 30 6.77 -4.34 1.83
C HIS A 30 5.55 -4.19 0.92
N LEU A 31 4.55 -3.42 1.37
CA LEU A 31 3.40 -3.03 0.57
C LEU A 31 3.61 -1.63 0.01
N PHE A 32 4.00 -1.55 -1.27
CA PHE A 32 4.23 -0.27 -1.94
C PHE A 32 2.91 0.40 -2.36
N VAL A 33 2.77 1.69 -2.00
CA VAL A 33 1.62 2.53 -2.34
C VAL A 33 2.13 3.76 -3.10
N ASP A 34 2.70 3.52 -4.27
CA ASP A 34 3.53 4.51 -4.97
C ASP A 34 3.28 4.57 -6.48
N ASN A 35 2.19 3.98 -6.95
CA ASN A 35 1.84 3.91 -8.37
C ASN A 35 2.92 3.24 -9.25
N GLY A 36 3.65 2.28 -8.70
CA GLY A 36 4.66 1.49 -9.43
C GLY A 36 6.01 2.17 -9.56
N PHE A 37 6.25 3.28 -8.85
CA PHE A 37 7.52 4.01 -8.89
C PHE A 37 8.71 3.14 -8.47
N THR A 38 8.55 2.31 -7.43
CA THR A 38 9.61 1.40 -6.94
C THR A 38 9.97 0.30 -7.95
N ALA A 39 9.10 -0.01 -8.91
CA ALA A 39 9.35 -1.04 -9.91
C ALA A 39 10.13 -0.54 -11.15
N MET A 40 10.42 0.76 -11.22
CA MET A 40 11.24 1.36 -12.30
C MET A 40 12.75 1.24 -12.05
#